data_AF-A0A438W4G8-F1
#
_entry.id   AF-A0A438W4G8-F1
#
_cell.length_a   1.000
_cell.length_b   1.000
_cell.length_c   1.000
_cell.angle_alpha   90.00
_cell.angle_beta   90.00
_cell.angle_gamma   90.00
#
_symmetry.space_group_name_H-M   'P 1'
#
loop_
_entity.id
_entity.type
_entity.pdbx_description
1 polymer ?
#
loop_
_entity_poly.entity_id
_entity_poly.type
_entity_poly.pdbx_seq_one_letter_code
_entity_poly.pdbx_strand_id
1 'polypeptide(L)' 'EKFADELDGFKIAELDLQYRKSGDLLKGGEQSGNSFEYIDLAKDENIIAEVKQDFLKAASVSRGTFEN' A
#
# COMPACT_ATOMS: atom_id res chain seq x y z
N GLU A 1 -8.98 8.31 -23.40
CA GLU A 1 -10.07 9.29 -23.54
C GLU A 1 -10.68 9.72 -22.20
N LYS A 2 -10.94 8.82 -21.23
CA LYS A 2 -11.57 9.16 -19.93
C LYS A 2 -11.04 10.39 -19.17
N PHE A 3 -9.75 10.73 -19.28
CA PHE A 3 -9.20 11.93 -18.62
C PHE A 3 -9.60 13.26 -19.28
N ALA A 4 -9.77 13.28 -20.60
CA ALA A 4 -10.03 14.53 -21.33
C ALA A 4 -11.49 14.99 -21.21
N ASP A 5 -12.39 14.05 -20.89
CA ASP A 5 -13.82 14.29 -20.78
C ASP A 5 -14.28 14.48 -19.32
N GLU A 6 -13.39 14.25 -18.33
CA GLU A 6 -13.70 14.40 -16.91
C GLU A 6 -13.34 15.81 -16.43
N LEU A 7 -14.27 16.45 -15.72
CA LEU A 7 -14.11 17.81 -15.20
C LEU A 7 -13.98 17.83 -13.67
N ASP A 8 -14.32 16.72 -13.01
CA ASP A 8 -14.15 16.56 -11.57
C ASP A 8 -12.70 16.18 -11.23
N GLY A 9 -12.02 17.08 -10.52
CA GLY A 9 -10.65 16.89 -10.08
C GLY A 9 -10.44 15.67 -9.18
N PHE A 10 -11.45 15.25 -8.40
CA PHE A 10 -11.35 14.04 -7.58
C PHE A 10 -11.37 12.77 -8.44
N LYS A 11 -12.25 12.71 -9.45
CA LYS A 11 -12.28 11.59 -10.39
C LYS A 11 -11.04 11.54 -11.27
N ILE A 12 -10.49 12.68 -11.66
CA ILE A 12 -9.19 12.74 -12.35
C ILE A 12 -8.10 12.17 -11.45
N ALA A 13 -8.04 12.53 -10.17
CA ALA A 13 -7.05 11.99 -9.24
C ALA A 13 -7.22 10.47 -9.02
N GLU A 14 -8.46 9.97 -8.99
CA GLU A 14 -8.74 8.54 -8.91
C GLU A 14 -8.31 7.80 -10.19
N LEU A 15 -8.62 8.35 -11.36
CA LEU A 15 -8.13 7.81 -12.64
C LEU A 15 -6.60 7.82 -12.68
N ASP A 16 -5.95 8.90 -12.22
CA ASP A 16 -4.49 8.99 -12.14
C ASP A 16 -3.90 7.88 -11.26
N LEU A 17 -4.50 7.62 -10.10
CA LEU A 17 -4.13 6.48 -9.25
C LEU A 17 -4.28 5.14 -9.97
N GLN A 18 -5.38 4.93 -10.71
CA GLN A 18 -5.64 3.69 -11.43
C GLN A 18 -4.67 3.43 -12.59
N TYR A 19 -4.29 4.49 -13.32
CA TYR A 19 -3.38 4.39 -14.47
C TYR A 19 -1.90 4.47 -14.08
N ARG A 20 -1.58 4.82 -12.84
CA ARG A 20 -0.22 4.80 -12.33
C ARG A 20 0.29 3.35 -12.27
N LYS A 21 1.27 3.02 -13.11
CA LYS A 21 2.09 1.81 -12.93
C LYS A 21 3.10 2.08 -11.82
N SER A 22 2.70 1.92 -10.56
CA SER A 22 3.57 2.21 -9.42
C SER A 22 4.63 1.12 -9.22
N GLY A 23 5.83 1.55 -8.83
CA GLY A 23 6.82 0.69 -8.22
C GLY A 23 6.53 0.44 -6.74
N ASP A 24 7.28 -0.49 -6.14
CA ASP A 24 7.22 -0.86 -4.72
C ASP A 24 7.34 0.36 -3.79
N LEU A 25 6.32 0.60 -2.96
CA LEU A 25 6.25 1.75 -2.06
C LEU A 25 7.00 1.52 -0.74
N LEU A 26 7.21 0.26 -0.35
CA LEU A 26 7.72 -0.10 0.98
C LEU A 26 9.23 -0.30 0.98
N LYS A 27 9.79 -0.94 -0.06
CA LYS A 27 11.25 -1.11 -0.17
C LYS A 27 11.86 -0.39 -1.37
N GLY A 28 11.05 0.16 -2.27
CA GLY A 28 11.53 0.83 -3.48
C GLY A 28 12.25 -0.11 -4.45
N GLY A 29 12.14 -1.43 -4.27
CA GLY A 29 12.94 -2.42 -4.99
C GLY A 29 12.45 -2.69 -6.41
N GLU A 30 11.14 -2.62 -6.63
CA GLU A 30 10.55 -2.74 -7.96
C GLU A 30 10.27 -1.35 -8.53
N GLN A 31 10.96 -0.97 -9.61
CA GLN A 31 10.65 0.25 -10.36
C GLN A 31 10.08 -0.12 -11.72
N SER A 32 8.79 0.19 -11.89
CA SER A 32 7.99 0.14 -13.12
C SER A 32 7.87 -1.23 -13.80
N GLY A 33 6.64 -1.75 -13.88
CA GLY A 33 6.32 -2.89 -14.76
C GLY A 33 5.10 -3.68 -14.33
N ASN A 34 4.95 -3.94 -13.03
CA ASN A 34 3.85 -4.72 -12.49
C ASN A 34 2.70 -3.83 -11.99
N SER A 35 1.47 -4.30 -12.16
CA SER A 35 0.27 -3.64 -11.64
C SER A 35 0.37 -3.50 -10.13
N PHE A 36 0.30 -2.27 -9.65
CA PHE A 36 0.35 -1.95 -8.23
C PHE A 36 -0.93 -2.44 -7.54
N GLU A 37 -0.80 -3.37 -6.59
CA GLU A 37 -1.87 -3.67 -5.64
C GLU A 37 -1.79 -2.66 -4.49
N TYR A 38 -2.74 -1.74 -4.45
CA TYR A 38 -2.93 -0.82 -3.34
C TYR A 38 -3.77 -1.49 -2.26
N ILE A 39 -3.43 -1.20 -1.00
CA ILE A 39 -4.31 -1.51 0.13
C ILE A 39 -5.56 -0.63 -0.01
N ASP A 40 -6.69 -1.26 -0.27
CA ASP A 40 -8.01 -0.66 -0.13
C ASP A 40 -8.38 -0.67 1.36
N LEU A 41 -8.26 0.47 2.02
CA LEU A 41 -8.53 0.60 3.46
C LEU A 41 -9.96 0.17 3.86
N ALA A 42 -10.91 0.13 2.92
CA ALA A 42 -12.27 -0.32 3.18
C ALA A 42 -12.44 -1.84 2.98
N LYS A 43 -11.66 -2.47 2.10
CA LYS A 43 -11.77 -3.91 1.80
C LYS A 43 -10.72 -4.78 2.50
N ASP A 44 -9.56 -4.21 2.80
CA ASP A 44 -8.37 -4.93 3.24
C ASP A 44 -8.13 -4.83 4.75
N GLU A 45 -9.16 -4.48 5.53
CA GLU A 45 -9.08 -4.31 6.99
C GLU A 45 -8.47 -5.54 7.69
N ASN A 46 -8.83 -6.75 7.23
CA ASN A 46 -8.31 -8.00 7.79
C ASN A 46 -6.79 -8.15 7.57
N ILE A 47 -6.29 -7.75 6.40
CA ILE A 47 -4.85 -7.79 6.07
C ILE A 47 -4.10 -6.81 6.96
N ILE A 48 -4.66 -5.61 7.16
CA ILE A 48 -4.09 -4.59 8.06
C ILE A 48 -4.03 -5.12 9.50
N ALA A 49 -5.08 -5.79 9.96
CA ALA A 49 -5.13 -6.36 11.31
C ALA A 49 -4.07 -7.45 11.51
N GLU A 50 -3.92 -8.37 10.55
CA GLU A 50 -2.92 -9.44 10.57
C GLU A 50 -1.49 -8.89 10.62
N VAL A 51 -1.16 -8.00 9.68
CA VAL A 51 0.17 -7.38 9.59
C VAL A 51 0.50 -6.61 10.87
N LYS A 52 -0.48 -5.92 11.47
CA LYS A 52 -0.29 -5.22 12.75
C LYS A 52 0.05 -6.19 13.89
N GLN A 53 -0.60 -7.36 13.95
CA GLN A 53 -0.28 -8.37 14.95
C GLN A 53 1.12 -8.92 14.76
N ASP A 54 1.51 -9.23 13.52
CA ASP A 54 2.83 -9.77 13.23
C ASP A 54 3.95 -8.76 13.49
N PHE A 55 3.72 -7.49 13.18
CA PHE A 55 4.62 -6.40 13.54
C PHE A 55 4.82 -6.31 15.05
N LEU A 56 3.74 -6.39 15.84
CA LEU A 56 3.82 -6.34 17.30
C LEU A 56 4.55 -7.57 17.88
N LYS A 57 4.32 -8.76 17.34
CA LYS A 57 5.07 -9.98 17.72
C LYS A 57 6.56 -9.81 17.45
N ALA A 58 6.95 -9.37 16.24
CA ALA A 58 8.34 -9.13 15.87
C ALA A 58 9.00 -8.07 16.77
N ALA A 59 8.28 -6.99 17.08
CA ALA A 59 8.76 -5.95 17.99
C ALA A 59 8.93 -6.46 19.43
N SER A 60 8.06 -7.37 19.89
CA SER A 60 8.17 -7.98 21.22
C SER A 60 9.35 -8.94 21.33
N VAL A 61 9.64 -9.71 20.27
CA VAL A 61 10.81 -10.59 20.18
C VAL A 61 12.11 -9.78 20.21
N SER A 62 12.16 -8.63 19.52
CA SER A 62 13.32 -7.73 19.54
C SER A 62 13.61 -7.11 20.91
N ARG A 63 12.63 -7.00 21.82
CA ARG A 63 12.86 -6.53 23.20
C ARG A 63 13.32 -7.63 24.14
N GLY A 64 12.90 -8.88 23.91
CA GLY A 64 13.26 -10.02 24.76
C GLY A 64 14.70 -10.53 24.58
N THR A 65 15.43 -10.10 23.54
CA THR A 65 16.81 -10.53 23.27
C THR A 65 17.88 -9.68 23.96
N PHE A 66 17.51 -8.65 24.71
CA PHE A 66 18.46 -7.80 25.46
C PHE A 66 18.47 -8.07 26.97
N GLU A 67 17.71 -9.04 27.45
CA GLU A 67 17.77 -9.53 28.84
C GLU A 67 18.31 -10.96 28.86
N ASN A 68 19.63 -11.09 28.77
CA ASN A 68 20.45 -12.17 29.36
C ASN A 68 21.92 -11.74 29.36
#